data_AF-A0A924DB17-F1
#
_entry.id   AF-A0A924DB17-F1
#
_cell.length_a   1.000
_cell.length_b   1.000
_cell.length_c   1.000
_cell.angle_alpha   90.00
_cell.angle_beta   90.00
_cell.angle_gamma   90.00
#
_symmetry.space_group_name_H-M   'P 1'
#
loop_
_entity.id
_entity.type
_entity.pdbx_description
1 polymer ?
#
loop_
_entity_poly.entity_id
_entity_poly.type
_entity_poly.pdbx_seq_one_letter_code
_entity_poly.pdbx_strand_id
1 'polypeptide(L)'
;MRQQVISFWQERRVVFAEPQSDTLKGKRGTIWGNLTFYDMSKLMCTLTVSRTNSTEIVCILDVNTFMQGITEWNKAYWQLELDTLESWLLQGDKRETEWQAFLRGVRKAAIQGTFSGGRSERKMPPKL
;
A
#
# COMPACT_ATOMS: atom_id res chain seq x y z
N MET A 1 -8.67 -18.29 -3.73
CA MET A 1 -7.41 -17.56 -3.52
C MET A 1 -7.01 -16.64 -4.69
N ARG A 2 -6.65 -17.14 -5.88
CA ARG A 2 -6.13 -16.28 -6.97
C ARG A 2 -7.05 -15.12 -7.36
N GLN A 3 -8.33 -15.39 -7.63
CA GLN A 3 -9.30 -14.34 -7.99
C GLN A 3 -9.51 -13.33 -6.85
N GLN A 4 -9.49 -13.79 -5.60
CA GLN A 4 -9.59 -12.91 -4.43
C GLN A 4 -8.40 -11.93 -4.41
N VAL A 5 -7.17 -12.43 -4.52
CA VAL A 5 -5.96 -11.60 -4.59
C VAL A 5 -6.05 -10.57 -5.71
N ILE A 6 -6.47 -10.99 -6.92
CA ILE A 6 -6.64 -10.08 -8.06
C ILE A 6 -7.65 -8.98 -7.72
N SER A 7 -8.84 -9.34 -7.24
CA SER A 7 -9.89 -8.38 -6.89
C SER A 7 -9.42 -7.38 -5.82
N PHE A 8 -8.75 -7.86 -4.77
CA PHE A 8 -8.21 -7.00 -3.70
C PHE A 8 -7.24 -5.94 -4.19
N TRP A 9 -6.34 -6.33 -5.08
CA TRP A 9 -5.33 -5.43 -5.63
C TRP A 9 -5.90 -4.51 -6.71
N GLN A 10 -6.91 -4.96 -7.45
CA GLN A 10 -7.66 -4.11 -8.39
C GLN A 10 -8.42 -2.99 -7.67
N GLU A 11 -9.05 -3.27 -6.52
CA GLU A 11 -9.64 -2.23 -5.65
C GLU A 11 -8.59 -1.17 -5.23
N ARG A 12 -7.31 -1.57 -5.15
CA ARG A 12 -6.15 -0.72 -4.85
C ARG A 12 -5.42 -0.20 -6.09
N ARG A 13 -6.11 -0.16 -7.24
CA ARG A 13 -5.64 0.38 -8.52
C ARG A 13 -4.46 -0.36 -9.15
N VAL A 14 -4.18 -1.59 -8.74
CA VAL A 14 -3.18 -2.43 -9.39
C VAL A 14 -3.78 -3.03 -10.66
N VAL A 15 -3.09 -2.81 -11.77
CA VAL A 15 -3.39 -3.41 -13.07
C VAL A 15 -2.40 -4.54 -13.32
N PHE A 16 -2.91 -5.77 -13.46
CA PHE A 16 -2.08 -6.93 -13.77
C PHE A 16 -1.80 -7.03 -15.27
N ALA A 17 -0.53 -7.25 -15.63
CA ALA A 17 -0.15 -7.62 -16.99
C ALA A 17 -0.31 -9.14 -17.12
N GLU A 18 -1.13 -9.58 -18.08
CA GLU A 18 -1.47 -10.97 -18.44
C GLU A 18 -1.36 -12.04 -17.32
N PRO A 19 -2.49 -12.57 -16.81
CA PRO A 19 -2.49 -13.59 -15.77
C PRO A 19 -2.15 -14.99 -16.32
N GLN A 20 -0.97 -15.19 -16.91
CA GLN A 20 -0.55 -16.48 -17.49
C GLN A 20 0.70 -17.05 -16.77
N SER A 21 0.59 -17.39 -15.48
CA SER A 21 1.50 -18.32 -14.75
C SER A 21 1.04 -18.48 -13.28
N ASP A 22 1.86 -19.16 -12.45
CA ASP A 22 1.81 -19.15 -10.97
C ASP A 22 2.28 -17.83 -10.34
N THR A 23 2.70 -16.87 -11.17
CA THR A 23 3.09 -15.52 -10.76
C THR A 23 2.14 -14.49 -11.38
N LEU A 24 1.65 -13.58 -10.55
CA LEU A 24 0.93 -12.38 -10.96
C LEU A 24 1.86 -11.19 -10.85
N LYS A 25 1.99 -10.42 -11.93
CA LYS A 25 2.71 -9.14 -11.92
C LYS A 25 1.75 -8.02 -12.25
N GLY A 26 1.67 -7.03 -11.37
CA GLY A 26 0.82 -5.87 -11.54
C GLY A 26 1.56 -4.58 -11.26
N LYS A 27 1.02 -3.47 -11.76
CA LYS A 27 1.56 -2.14 -11.55
C LYS A 27 0.43 -1.21 -11.13
N ARG A 28 0.74 -0.24 -10.26
CA ARG A 28 -0.12 0.92 -10.03
C ARG A 28 0.71 2.20 -10.04
N GLY A 29 0.02 3.32 -10.17
CA GLY A 29 0.63 4.64 -10.09
C GLY A 29 1.44 5.02 -11.32
N THR A 30 2.02 6.21 -11.28
CA THR A 30 2.87 6.77 -12.36
C THR A 30 3.99 7.60 -11.74
N ILE A 31 5.02 7.93 -12.53
CA ILE A 31 6.11 8.79 -12.06
C ILE A 31 5.60 10.18 -11.62
N TRP A 32 4.52 10.68 -12.23
CA TRP A 32 3.85 11.92 -11.82
C TRP A 32 3.13 11.78 -10.47
N GLY A 33 2.63 10.59 -10.17
CA GLY A 33 2.07 10.25 -8.86
C GLY A 33 3.09 10.38 -7.73
N ASN A 34 4.37 10.12 -8.00
CA ASN A 34 5.45 10.28 -7.02
C ASN A 34 5.70 11.74 -6.60
N LEU A 35 5.23 12.72 -7.38
CA LEU A 35 5.26 14.14 -7.00
C LEU A 35 4.15 14.50 -6.01
N THR A 36 3.21 13.58 -5.74
CA THR A 36 2.18 13.77 -4.73
C THR A 36 2.62 13.18 -3.40
N PHE A 37 2.78 14.04 -2.38
CA PHE A 37 3.24 13.60 -1.06
C PHE A 37 2.15 12.94 -0.21
N TYR A 38 0.87 13.10 -0.57
CA TYR A 38 -0.26 12.76 0.31
C TYR A 38 -1.17 11.64 -0.23
N ASP A 39 -1.07 11.25 -1.50
CA ASP A 39 -1.89 10.18 -2.09
C ASP A 39 -1.05 8.94 -2.40
N MET A 40 -0.92 8.07 -1.41
CA MET A 40 -0.06 6.88 -1.49
C MET A 40 -0.54 5.86 -2.52
N SER A 41 -1.82 5.92 -2.92
CA SER A 41 -2.39 5.04 -3.93
C SER A 41 -1.96 5.38 -5.36
N LYS A 42 -1.38 6.57 -5.56
CA LYS A 42 -0.87 7.04 -6.87
C LYS A 42 0.61 6.77 -7.07
N LEU A 43 1.30 6.33 -6.02
CA LEU A 43 2.73 6.07 -6.08
C LEU A 43 3.01 4.90 -7.00
N MET A 44 4.02 5.09 -7.84
CA MET A 44 4.42 4.08 -8.80
C MET A 44 4.98 2.88 -8.05
N CYS A 45 4.34 1.72 -8.18
CA CYS A 45 4.85 0.48 -7.64
C CYS A 45 4.54 -0.72 -8.53
N THR A 46 5.37 -1.74 -8.42
CA THR A 46 5.18 -3.04 -9.05
C THR A 46 4.85 -4.05 -7.96
N LEU A 47 3.72 -4.72 -8.09
CA LEU A 47 3.33 -5.84 -7.26
C LEU A 47 3.72 -7.14 -7.96
N THR A 48 4.41 -8.03 -7.24
CA THR A 48 4.60 -9.41 -7.66
C THR A 48 3.96 -10.32 -6.62
N VAL A 49 3.05 -11.18 -7.05
CA VAL A 49 2.48 -12.24 -6.21
C VAL A 49 2.86 -13.59 -6.80
N SER A 50 3.60 -14.39 -6.03
CA SER A 50 4.04 -15.71 -6.46
C SER A 50 3.49 -16.76 -5.51
N ARG A 51 2.96 -17.85 -6.05
CA ARG A 51 2.58 -19.01 -5.25
C ARG A 51 3.82 -19.81 -4.87
N THR A 52 4.06 -20.03 -3.58
CA THR A 52 5.20 -20.85 -3.10
C THR A 52 4.80 -22.32 -2.94
N ASN A 53 3.56 -22.60 -2.54
CA ASN A 53 2.99 -23.94 -2.45
C ASN A 53 1.45 -23.90 -2.57
N SER A 54 0.77 -25.00 -2.24
CA SER A 54 -0.69 -25.09 -2.40
C SER A 54 -1.48 -24.07 -1.56
N THR A 55 -0.94 -23.61 -0.43
CA THR A 55 -1.64 -22.76 0.55
C THR A 55 -1.00 -21.40 0.78
N GLU A 56 0.23 -21.19 0.31
CA GLU A 56 1.01 -20.00 0.58
C GLU A 56 1.31 -19.20 -0.68
N ILE A 57 1.31 -17.88 -0.49
CA ILE A 57 1.73 -16.90 -1.49
C ILE A 57 2.75 -15.95 -0.87
N VAL A 58 3.66 -15.47 -1.70
CA VAL A 58 4.57 -14.38 -1.37
C VAL A 58 4.14 -13.16 -2.17
N CYS A 59 3.89 -12.05 -1.48
CA CYS A 59 3.57 -10.76 -2.08
C CYS A 59 4.74 -9.80 -1.89
N ILE A 60 5.27 -9.26 -2.98
CA ILE A 60 6.35 -8.29 -2.97
C ILE A 60 5.83 -7.01 -3.62
N LEU A 61 5.88 -5.90 -2.87
CA LEU A 61 5.52 -4.58 -3.35
C LEU A 61 6.81 -3.75 -3.55
N ASP A 62 7.25 -3.63 -4.80
CA ASP A 62 8.40 -2.81 -5.17
C ASP A 62 7.95 -1.39 -5.48
N VAL A 63 8.24 -0.46 -4.56
CA VAL A 63 7.85 0.94 -4.68
C VAL A 63 8.97 1.74 -5.34
N ASN A 64 8.63 2.40 -6.44
CA ASN A 64 9.52 3.37 -7.05
C ASN A 64 9.51 4.66 -6.25
N THR A 65 10.63 4.95 -5.60
CA THR A 65 10.84 6.12 -4.72
C THR A 65 11.48 7.32 -5.44
N PHE A 66 11.63 7.25 -6.76
CA PHE A 66 12.29 8.29 -7.54
C PHE A 66 11.58 9.63 -7.35
N MET A 67 12.37 10.66 -7.03
CA MET A 67 11.93 12.04 -6.74
C MET A 67 10.99 12.19 -5.53
N GLN A 68 10.88 11.18 -4.67
CA GLN A 68 10.00 11.23 -3.50
C GLN A 68 10.79 11.09 -2.19
N GLY A 69 10.49 11.96 -1.22
CA GLY A 69 10.88 11.75 0.17
C GLY A 69 10.00 10.69 0.81
N ILE A 70 10.57 9.52 1.12
CA ILE A 70 9.83 8.44 1.79
C ILE A 70 9.67 8.76 3.27
N THR A 71 8.41 8.88 3.70
CA THR A 71 8.04 9.10 5.10
C THR A 71 7.67 7.77 5.77
N GLU A 72 7.64 7.76 7.10
CA GLU A 72 7.14 6.61 7.86
C GLU A 72 5.64 6.36 7.60
N TRP A 73 4.88 7.38 7.20
CA TRP A 73 3.49 7.23 6.77
C TRP A 73 3.34 6.47 5.46
N ASN A 74 4.28 6.66 4.52
CA ASN A 74 4.32 5.88 3.28
C ASN A 74 4.52 4.39 3.61
N LYS A 75 5.51 4.09 4.46
CA LYS A 75 5.82 2.71 4.87
C LYS A 75 4.63 2.05 5.57
N ALA A 76 4.01 2.75 6.52
CA ALA A 76 2.83 2.24 7.22
C ALA A 76 1.63 2.04 6.30
N TYR A 77 1.43 2.88 5.28
CA TYR A 77 0.39 2.66 4.29
C TYR A 77 0.61 1.33 3.54
N TRP A 78 1.82 1.08 3.04
CA TRP A 78 2.13 -0.17 2.32
C TRP A 78 2.07 -1.40 3.22
N GLN A 79 2.55 -1.29 4.46
CA GLN A 79 2.43 -2.36 5.43
C GLN A 79 0.96 -2.69 5.71
N LEU A 80 0.14 -1.67 5.96
CA LEU A 80 -1.29 -1.85 6.20
C LEU A 80 -1.98 -2.51 5.00
N GLU A 81 -1.60 -2.21 3.76
CA GLU A 81 -2.11 -2.92 2.58
C GLU A 81 -1.76 -4.41 2.58
N LEU A 82 -0.51 -4.76 2.90
CA LEU A 82 -0.07 -6.16 2.97
C LEU A 82 -0.78 -6.90 4.09
N ASP A 83 -0.85 -6.32 5.29
CA ASP A 83 -1.52 -6.94 6.43
C ASP A 83 -3.03 -7.08 6.19
N THR A 84 -3.64 -6.14 5.47
CA THR A 84 -5.06 -6.24 5.11
C THR A 84 -5.28 -7.38 4.13
N LEU A 85 -4.36 -7.61 3.19
CA LEU A 85 -4.46 -8.75 2.29
C LEU A 85 -4.37 -10.06 3.09
N GLU A 86 -3.39 -10.15 3.98
CA GLU A 86 -3.18 -11.33 4.83
C GLU A 86 -4.43 -11.62 5.67
N SER A 87 -4.91 -10.63 6.43
CA SER A 87 -6.10 -10.74 7.26
C SER A 87 -7.34 -11.11 6.43
N TRP A 88 -7.50 -10.52 5.24
CA TRP A 88 -8.63 -10.81 4.38
C TRP A 88 -8.58 -12.23 3.80
N LEU A 89 -7.40 -12.74 3.45
CA LEU A 89 -7.24 -14.10 2.95
C LEU A 89 -7.41 -15.15 4.05
N LEU A 90 -6.96 -14.87 5.27
CA LEU A 90 -6.99 -15.82 6.38
C LEU A 90 -8.30 -15.78 7.17
N GLN A 91 -8.86 -14.60 7.38
CA GLN A 91 -9.95 -14.34 8.32
C GLN A 91 -11.16 -13.64 7.68
N GLY A 92 -11.03 -13.17 6.43
CA GLY A 92 -12.08 -12.41 5.74
C GLY A 92 -12.23 -10.97 6.22
N ASP A 93 -11.33 -10.49 7.09
CA ASP A 93 -11.35 -9.13 7.64
C ASP A 93 -10.59 -8.14 6.75
N LYS A 94 -11.18 -6.96 6.55
CA LYS A 94 -10.59 -5.85 5.77
C LYS A 94 -9.85 -4.83 6.64
N ARG A 95 -9.71 -5.08 7.94
CA ARG A 95 -9.00 -4.20 8.90
C ARG A 95 -9.49 -2.75 8.84
N GLU A 96 -10.81 -2.57 8.71
CA GLU A 96 -11.42 -1.25 8.49
C GLU A 96 -11.11 -0.30 9.66
N THR A 97 -11.08 -0.81 10.88
CA THR A 97 -10.78 -0.01 12.08
C THR A 97 -9.37 0.57 12.04
N GLU A 98 -8.39 -0.22 11.60
CA GLU A 98 -6.99 0.18 11.45
C GLU A 98 -6.81 1.16 10.30
N TRP A 99 -7.51 0.95 9.18
CA TRP A 99 -7.58 1.94 8.09
C TRP A 99 -8.14 3.28 8.57
N GLN A 100 -9.23 3.27 9.34
CA GLN A 100 -9.79 4.50 9.90
C GLN A 100 -8.85 5.15 10.92
N ALA A 101 -8.13 4.38 11.73
CA ALA A 101 -7.12 4.91 12.66
C ALA A 101 -5.93 5.53 11.91
N PHE A 102 -5.43 4.85 10.89
CA PHE A 102 -4.36 5.33 10.01
C PHE A 102 -4.75 6.63 9.32
N LEU A 103 -5.92 6.69 8.67
CA LEU A 103 -6.40 7.88 7.98
C LEU A 103 -6.61 9.07 8.92
N ARG A 104 -7.11 8.84 10.14
CA ARG A 104 -7.19 9.87 11.19
C ARG A 104 -5.81 10.39 11.56
N GLY A 105 -4.83 9.48 11.68
CA GLY A 105 -3.43 9.81 11.92
C GLY A 105 -2.83 10.68 10.81
N VAL A 106 -2.98 10.29 9.54
CA VAL A 106 -2.47 11.02 8.38
C VAL A 106 -3.03 12.44 8.34
N ARG A 107 -4.35 12.59 8.54
CA ARG A 107 -5.01 13.90 8.57
C ARG A 107 -4.46 14.79 9.68
N LYS A 108 -4.26 14.24 10.88
CA LYS A 108 -3.68 14.98 12.02
C LYS A 108 -2.24 15.42 11.73
N ALA A 109 -1.43 14.53 11.15
CA ALA A 109 -0.05 14.81 10.79
C ALA A 109 0.06 15.88 9.69
N ALA A 110 -0.80 15.83 8.66
CA ALA A 110 -0.84 16.83 7.59
C ALA A 110 -1.21 18.24 8.12
N ILE A 111 -2.20 18.32 9.01
CA ILE A 111 -2.56 19.58 9.69
C ILE A 111 -1.36 20.11 10.48
N GLN A 112 -0.72 19.25 11.30
CA GLN A 112 0.44 19.64 12.10
C GLN A 112 1.67 20.01 11.24
N GLY A 113 1.87 19.34 10.11
CA GLY A 113 2.93 19.64 9.13
C GLY A 113 2.77 21.03 8.53
N THR A 114 1.54 21.41 8.19
CA THR A 114 1.18 22.72 7.63
C THR A 114 1.51 23.86 8.62
N PHE A 115 1.23 23.67 9.92
CA PHE A 115 1.54 24.67 10.95
C PHE A 115 3.02 24.69 11.40
N SER A 116 3.80 23.64 11.11
CA SER A 116 5.20 23.50 11.57
C SER A 116 6.25 23.66 10.46
N GLY A 117 5.85 24.09 9.26
CA GLY A 117 6.77 24.27 8.13
C GLY A 117 7.41 22.96 7.66
N GLY A 118 6.68 21.84 7.71
CA GLY A 118 7.11 20.55 7.16
C GLY A 118 7.98 19.68 8.08
N ARG A 119 8.33 20.11 9.30
CA ARG A 119 9.15 19.28 10.23
C ARG A 119 8.40 18.10 10.85
N SER A 120 7.07 18.17 10.97
CA SER A 120 6.28 17.12 11.63
C SER A 120 5.91 15.95 10.70
N GLU A 121 6.06 16.09 9.38
CA GLU A 121 5.71 15.05 8.39
C GLU A 121 6.65 13.83 8.44
N ARG A 122 7.79 13.95 9.15
CA ARG A 122 8.73 12.85 9.41
C ARG A 122 8.42 12.02 10.66
N LYS A 123 7.41 12.40 11.46
CA LYS A 123 7.10 11.71 12.72
C LYS A 123 6.24 10.46 12.49
N MET A 124 6.48 9.46 13.33
CA MET A 124 5.95 8.11 13.23
C MET A 124 4.42 8.06 13.10
N PRO A 125 3.88 7.10 12.32
CA PRO A 125 2.45 6.79 12.29
C PRO A 125 1.97 6.31 13.68
N PRO A 126 0.64 6.31 13.94
CA PRO A 126 0.11 5.62 15.11
C PRO A 126 0.56 4.16 15.09
N LYS A 127 0.74 3.55 16.26
CA LYS A 127 0.97 2.11 16.36
C LYS A 127 -0.22 1.40 15.69
N LEU A 128 0.06 0.73 14.57
CA LEU A 128 -0.86 -0.13 13.84
C LEU A 128 -0.99 -1.48 14.55
#